data_AF-A0A4Z0H7D1-F1
#
_entry.id   AF-A0A4Z0H7D1-F1
#
_cell.length_a   1.000
_cell.length_b   1.000
_cell.length_c   1.000
_cell.angle_alpha   90.00
_cell.angle_beta   90.00
_cell.angle_gamma   90.00
#
_symmetry.space_group_name_H-M   'P 1'
#
loop_
_entity.id
_entity.type
_entity.pdbx_description
1 polymer ?
#
loop_
_entity_poly.entity_id
_entity_poly.type
_entity_poly.pdbx_seq_one_letter_code
_entity_poly.pdbx_strand_id
1 'polypeptide(L)' 'MKYELPLDDEVERLRKKMIEIASNQGFASQESVEVSQELDLLLNKMQMEHQV' A
#
# COMPACT_ATOMS: atom_id res chain seq x y z
N MET A 1 11.07 -14.33 -17.32
CA MET A 1 10.75 -14.49 -15.90
C MET A 1 10.20 -13.17 -15.40
N LYS A 2 8.89 -13.09 -15.14
CA LYS A 2 8.33 -11.95 -14.41
C LYS A 2 8.62 -12.23 -12.93
N TYR A 3 9.52 -11.47 -12.33
CA TYR A 3 9.67 -11.46 -10.88
C TYR A 3 8.47 -10.70 -10.34
N GLU A 4 7.39 -11.42 -10.03
CA GLU A 4 6.38 -10.92 -9.11
C GLU A 4 7.04 -10.90 -7.74
N LEU A 5 7.38 -9.70 -7.26
CA LEU A 5 7.79 -9.51 -5.88
C LEU A 5 6.66 -10.01 -4.98
N PRO A 6 6.96 -10.65 -3.84
CA PRO A 6 5.93 -11.06 -2.88
C PRO A 6 5.03 -9.85 -2.56
N LEU A 7 3.71 -10.04 -2.45
CA LEU A 7 2.78 -8.95 -2.15
C LEU A 7 3.20 -8.14 -0.90
N ASP A 8 3.92 -8.77 0.02
CA ASP A 8 4.55 -8.17 1.20
C ASP A 8 5.51 -6.99 0.86
N ASP A 9 6.30 -7.12 -0.22
CA ASP A 9 7.27 -6.08 -0.61
C ASP A 9 6.56 -4.83 -1.14
N GLU A 10 5.45 -5.03 -1.85
CA GLU A 10 4.66 -3.93 -2.40
C GLU A 10 3.83 -3.23 -1.32
N VAL A 11 3.31 -3.98 -0.34
CA VAL A 11 2.71 -3.41 0.88
C VAL A 11 3.72 -2.55 1.63
N GLU A 12 4.94 -3.05 1.83
CA GLU A 12 5.97 -2.30 2.56
C GLU A 12 6.40 -1.04 1.79
N ARG A 13 6.48 -1.12 0.46
CA ARG A 13 6.76 0.03 -0.39
C ARG A 13 5.66 1.10 -0.26
N LEU A 14 4.39 0.71 -0.36
CA LEU A 14 3.26 1.62 -0.24
C LEU A 14 3.13 2.20 1.17
N ARG A 15 3.41 1.42 2.21
CA ARG A 15 3.44 1.89 3.60
C ARG A 15 4.49 2.97 3.81
N LYS A 16 5.71 2.79 3.28
CA LYS A 16 6.77 3.82 3.34
C LYS A 16 6.37 5.09 2.59
N LYS A 17 5.79 4.94 1.39
CA LYS A 17 5.28 6.05 0.59
C LYS A 17 4.19 6.83 1.34
N MET A 18 3.25 6.14 1.98
CA MET A 18 2.19 6.76 2.78
C MET A 18 2.77 7.60 3.93
N ILE A 19 3.76 7.06 4.66
CA ILE A 19 4.41 7.76 5.78
C ILE A 19 5.12 9.01 5.28
N GLU A 20 5.84 8.93 4.16
CA GLU A 20 6.54 10.06 3.57
C GLU A 20 5.57 11.18 3.15
N ILE A 21 4.51 10.84 2.42
CA ILE A 21 3.50 11.80 1.95
C ILE A 21 2.76 12.42 3.13
N ALA A 22 2.32 11.61 4.10
CA ALA A 22 1.64 12.11 5.28
C ALA A 22 2.54 13.01 6.15
N SER A 23 3.84 12.72 6.21
CA SER A 23 4.81 13.55 6.93
C SER A 23 5.04 14.91 6.24
N ASN A 24 4.96 14.96 4.92
CA ASN A 24 5.20 16.18 4.14
C ASN A 24 3.93 17.02 3.90
N GLN A 25 2.77 16.36 3.75
CA GLN A 25 1.53 16.98 3.26
C GLN A 25 0.36 16.84 4.24
N GLY A 26 0.51 16.04 5.30
CA GLY A 26 -0.54 15.70 6.25
C GLY A 26 -1.38 14.51 5.81
N PHE A 27 -1.90 13.77 6.79
CA PHE A 27 -2.69 12.54 6.58
C PHE A 27 -3.99 12.73 5.79
N ALA A 28 -4.52 13.95 5.73
CA ALA A 28 -5.74 14.26 4.99
C ALA A 28 -5.48 14.91 3.62
N SER A 29 -4.21 14.98 3.17
CA SER A 29 -3.93 15.41 1.80
C SER A 29 -4.55 14.42 0.82
N GLN A 30 -4.97 14.90 -0.34
CA GLN A 30 -5.51 14.07 -1.40
C GLN A 30 -4.56 12.91 -1.75
N GLU A 31 -3.26 13.20 -1.79
CA GLU A 31 -2.23 12.21 -2.10
C GLU A 31 -2.06 11.16 -0.99
N SER A 32 -2.18 11.55 0.29
CA SER A 32 -2.19 10.59 1.42
C SER A 32 -3.41 9.68 1.36
N VAL A 33 -4.57 10.22 1.00
CA VAL A 33 -5.82 9.46 0.87
C VAL A 33 -5.73 8.47 -0.28
N GLU A 34 -5.23 8.89 -1.44
CA GLU A 34 -5.04 8.01 -2.60
C GLU A 34 -4.10 6.83 -2.29
N VAL A 35 -2.97 7.09 -1.64
CA VAL A 35 -2.03 6.02 -1.25
C VAL A 35 -2.62 5.09 -0.19
N SER A 36 -3.42 5.61 0.75
CA SER A 36 -4.11 4.75 1.72
C SER A 36 -5.11 3.79 1.06
N GLN A 37 -5.85 4.26 0.05
CA GLN A 37 -6.80 3.43 -0.70
C GLN A 37 -6.07 2.35 -1.52
N GLU A 38 -4.93 2.69 -2.13
CA GLU A 38 -4.10 1.73 -2.86
C GLU A 38 -3.55 0.64 -1.93
N LEU A 39 -3.09 1.03 -0.73
CA LEU A 39 -2.62 0.10 0.30
C LEU A 39 -3.73 -0.83 0.80
N ASP A 40 -4.91 -0.29 1.09
CA ASP A 40 -6.08 -1.09 1.53
C ASP A 40 -6.51 -2.10 0.47
N LEU A 41 -6.52 -1.71 -0.81
CA LEU A 41 -6.83 -2.64 -1.92
C LEU A 41 -5.83 -3.80 -2.00
N LEU A 42 -4.55 -3.52 -1.75
CA LEU A 42 -3.49 -4.53 -1.78
C LEU A 42 -3.61 -5.48 -0.59
N LEU A 43 -3.83 -4.94 0.62
CA LEU A 43 -4.04 -5.73 1.83
C LEU A 43 -5.27 -6.64 1.72
N ASN A 44 -6.37 -6.13 1.16
CA ASN A 44 -7.57 -6.93 0.92
C ASN A 44 -7.31 -8.08 -0.07
N LYS A 45 -6.51 -7.86 -1.11
CA LYS A 45 -6.12 -8.94 -2.06
C LYS A 45 -5.32 -10.04 -1.36
N MET A 46 -4.33 -9.67 -0.57
CA MET A 46 -3.55 -10.64 0.23
C MET A 46 -4.43 -11.44 1.18
N GLN A 47 -5.35 -10.76 1.87
CA GLN A 47 -6.26 -11.42 2.81
C GLN A 47 -7.18 -12.43 2.12
N MET A 48 -7.63 -12.14 0.89
CA MET A 48 -8.40 -13.10 0.08
C MET A 48 -7.55 -14.29 -0.38
N GLU A 49 -6.30 -14.06 -0.81
CA GLU A 49 -5.39 -15.13 -1.24
C GLU A 49 -5.00 -16.08 -0.11
N HIS A 50 -4.95 -15.59 1.14
CA HIS A 50 -4.62 -16.37 2.33
C HIS A 50 -5.83 -17.12 2.95
N GLN A 51 -7.05 -16.97 2.42
CA GLN A 51 -8.27 -17.62 2.93
C GLN A 51 -8.69 -18.89 2.14
N VAL A 52 -7.86 -19.38 1.22
CA VAL A 52 -8.16 -20.55 0.35
C VAL A 52 -7.30 -21.77 0.70
#